data_AF-Q9A0S6-F1
#
_entry.id   AF-Q9A0S6-F1
#
_cell.length_a   1.000
_cell.length_b   1.000
_cell.length_c   1.000
_cell.angle_alpha   90.00
_cell.angle_beta   90.00
_cell.angle_gamma   90.00
#
_symmetry.space_group_name_H-M   'P 1'
#
loop_
_entity.id
_entity.type
_entity.pdbx_description
1 polymer ?
#
loop_
_entity_poly.entity_id
_entity_poly.type
_entity_poly.pdbx_seq_one_letter_code
_entity_poly.pdbx_strand_id
1 'polypeptide(L)'
;MSFFFLEVLTYFDYDSSMTIKAEIKALAKEIGISKIGFTTADNFDYLEKSLRASVEEGRNSGFEHKVIEDRIYTERLLESAKTIISIGVAYPHKLPQQPQKTPYKRGKITPSSWGLDYHYVVGEKLDRLSKGIEELCRDFPLQQKAMVDTGALVDTAVAQRAGIGFIGKNGLVISKEYGSYMFLGELITNLEIEPDKPVDYDCGDCRRCLDACPTSCLIGDGSMNAKRCLSFQTQDKGMMDIEFRKKIKTVIYGCDICQICCPYNKGINNSPATEIDPELAQPELIPFLSLSNGKFKEKFGMIAGSWRGKNILQRNAIIALANAHDKTAVVKLIEIIDKNNNPIHTATAIWALGEIVKKPNDEILAFMSHLTLKDEDSRKELELIRHKWQF
;
A
#
# COMPACT_ATOMS: atom_id res chain seq x y z
N MET A 1 9.05 32.49 -57.70
CA MET A 1 9.00 31.16 -57.04
C MET A 1 8.97 31.40 -55.54
N SER A 2 7.79 31.57 -54.98
CA SER A 2 7.59 31.70 -53.53
C SER A 2 6.92 30.41 -53.06
N PHE A 3 7.63 29.68 -52.21
CA PHE A 3 7.19 28.42 -51.64
C PHE A 3 6.12 28.69 -50.57
N PHE A 4 4.90 28.22 -50.82
CA PHE A 4 3.89 28.04 -49.78
C PHE A 4 4.29 26.81 -48.96
N PHE A 5 4.76 27.02 -47.73
CA PHE A 5 4.80 25.98 -46.71
C PHE A 5 3.40 25.88 -46.12
N LEU A 6 2.69 24.79 -46.45
CA LEU A 6 1.47 24.39 -45.75
C LEU A 6 1.91 23.80 -44.40
N GLU A 7 1.62 24.50 -43.30
CA GLU A 7 1.58 23.90 -41.97
C GLU A 7 0.41 22.90 -41.95
N VAL A 8 0.74 21.61 -41.97
CA VAL A 8 -0.21 20.55 -41.64
C VAL A 8 -0.35 20.53 -40.11
N LEU A 9 -1.09 21.49 -39.57
CA LEU A 9 -1.71 21.34 -38.27
C LEU A 9 -2.87 20.37 -38.45
N THR A 10 -2.62 19.09 -38.14
CA THR A 10 -3.66 18.08 -37.99
C THR A 10 -4.64 18.56 -36.92
N TYR A 11 -5.74 19.17 -37.36
CA TYR A 11 -6.94 19.40 -36.56
C TYR A 11 -7.47 18.01 -36.17
N PHE A 12 -7.19 17.57 -34.95
CA PHE A 12 -7.94 16.48 -34.35
C PHE A 12 -9.34 17.04 -34.08
N ASP A 13 -10.29 16.69 -34.95
CA ASP A 13 -11.65 17.22 -34.91
C ASP A 13 -12.31 16.89 -33.55
N TYR A 14 -13.12 17.81 -33.01
CA TYR A 14 -13.76 17.65 -31.69
C TYR A 14 -14.61 16.36 -31.61
N ASP A 15 -15.24 15.99 -32.72
CA ASP A 15 -16.02 14.75 -32.87
C ASP A 15 -15.13 13.49 -32.78
N SER A 16 -13.90 13.57 -33.29
CA SER A 16 -12.89 12.51 -33.17
C SER A 16 -12.41 12.33 -31.73
N SER A 17 -12.25 13.43 -30.96
CA SER A 17 -11.86 13.37 -29.53
C SER A 17 -12.94 12.72 -28.65
N MET A 18 -14.22 13.01 -28.92
CA MET A 18 -15.33 12.35 -28.22
C MET A 18 -15.43 10.86 -28.55
N THR A 19 -15.17 10.51 -29.81
CA THR A 19 -15.19 9.12 -30.28
C THR A 19 -14.07 8.29 -29.65
N ILE A 20 -12.82 8.77 -29.67
CA ILE A 20 -11.69 8.05 -29.05
C ILE A 20 -11.87 7.85 -27.54
N LYS A 21 -12.42 8.86 -26.83
CA LYS A 21 -12.70 8.74 -25.39
C LYS A 21 -13.69 7.61 -25.11
N ALA A 22 -14.73 7.46 -25.94
CA ALA A 22 -15.71 6.40 -25.79
C ALA A 22 -15.10 5.01 -26.07
N GLU A 23 -14.26 4.88 -27.09
CA GLU A 23 -13.55 3.64 -27.42
C GLU A 23 -12.58 3.22 -26.31
N ILE A 24 -11.81 4.17 -25.75
CA ILE A 24 -10.93 3.91 -24.60
C ILE A 24 -11.73 3.43 -23.39
N LYS A 25 -12.89 4.03 -23.12
CA LYS A 25 -13.79 3.57 -22.04
C LYS A 25 -14.30 2.15 -22.30
N ALA A 26 -14.60 1.80 -23.55
CA ALA A 26 -15.03 0.46 -23.93
C ALA A 26 -13.90 -0.58 -23.74
N LEU A 27 -12.70 -0.29 -24.25
CA LEU A 27 -11.50 -1.11 -24.05
C LEU A 27 -11.20 -1.34 -22.57
N ALA A 28 -11.24 -0.27 -21.77
CA ALA A 28 -10.97 -0.34 -20.34
C ALA A 28 -11.94 -1.30 -19.63
N LYS A 29 -13.24 -1.23 -19.96
CA LYS A 29 -14.26 -2.12 -19.41
C LYS A 29 -14.01 -3.58 -19.81
N GLU A 30 -13.65 -3.83 -21.06
CA GLU A 30 -13.38 -5.19 -21.58
C GLU A 30 -12.21 -5.86 -20.84
N ILE A 31 -11.14 -5.10 -20.56
CA ILE A 31 -9.95 -5.62 -19.87
C ILE A 31 -10.08 -5.61 -18.33
N GLY A 32 -11.27 -5.30 -17.80
CA GLY A 32 -11.58 -5.37 -16.37
C GLY A 32 -11.05 -4.21 -15.53
N ILE A 33 -10.91 -3.01 -16.11
CA ILE A 33 -10.76 -1.77 -15.33
C ILE A 33 -12.13 -1.41 -14.74
N SER A 34 -12.17 -1.19 -13.43
CA SER A 34 -13.43 -0.94 -12.71
C SER A 34 -13.92 0.50 -12.90
N LYS A 35 -13.00 1.46 -12.94
CA LYS A 35 -13.30 2.87 -13.19
C LYS A 35 -12.20 3.51 -14.01
N ILE A 36 -12.55 4.40 -14.91
CA ILE A 36 -11.60 5.15 -15.74
C ILE A 36 -12.04 6.60 -15.80
N GLY A 37 -11.07 7.51 -15.78
CA GLY A 37 -11.26 8.95 -15.80
C GLY A 37 -10.15 9.64 -16.58
N PHE A 38 -10.43 10.86 -17.05
CA PHE A 38 -9.54 11.62 -17.93
C PHE A 38 -9.30 12.99 -17.30
N THR A 39 -8.06 13.46 -17.29
CA THR A 39 -7.72 14.82 -16.88
C THR A 39 -6.70 15.41 -17.84
N THR A 40 -6.59 16.75 -17.87
CA THR A 40 -5.49 17.42 -18.56
C THR A 40 -4.14 16.99 -18.00
N ALA A 41 -3.09 17.13 -18.80
CA ALA A 41 -1.71 17.04 -18.37
C ALA A 41 -1.19 18.33 -17.73
N ASP A 42 -2.05 19.26 -17.28
CA ASP A 42 -1.58 20.45 -16.56
C ASP A 42 -0.88 20.07 -15.24
N ASN A 43 0.00 20.95 -14.79
CA ASN A 43 0.79 20.75 -13.57
C ASN A 43 -0.09 20.65 -12.31
N PHE A 44 0.45 19.98 -11.30
CA PHE A 44 -0.20 19.85 -9.99
C PHE A 44 0.33 20.87 -8.98
N ASP A 45 0.50 22.13 -9.38
CA ASP A 45 1.18 23.19 -8.59
C ASP A 45 0.59 23.36 -7.18
N TYR A 46 -0.72 23.14 -7.03
CA TYR A 46 -1.41 23.20 -5.74
C TYR A 46 -0.88 22.19 -4.70
N LEU A 47 -0.20 21.13 -5.12
CA LEU A 47 0.42 20.15 -4.23
C LEU A 47 1.76 20.62 -3.66
N GLU A 48 2.48 21.51 -4.35
CA GLU A 48 3.89 21.81 -4.07
C GLU A 48 4.14 22.17 -2.62
N LYS A 49 3.36 23.13 -2.10
CA LYS A 49 3.46 23.60 -0.71
C LYS A 49 3.35 22.44 0.28
N SER A 50 2.37 21.56 0.08
CA SER A 50 2.12 20.44 1.00
C SER A 50 3.20 19.35 0.93
N LEU A 51 3.72 19.09 -0.28
CA LEU A 51 4.78 18.11 -0.51
C LEU A 51 6.08 18.57 0.15
N ARG A 52 6.45 19.84 -0.03
CA ARG A 52 7.64 20.44 0.60
C ARG A 52 7.52 20.48 2.13
N ALA A 53 6.38 20.94 2.65
CA ALA A 53 6.13 20.97 4.10
C ALA A 53 6.24 19.57 4.73
N SER A 54 5.71 18.53 4.07
CA SER A 54 5.82 17.16 4.57
C SER A 54 7.26 16.63 4.64
N VAL A 55 8.14 17.07 3.75
CA VAL A 55 9.58 16.77 3.81
C VAL A 55 10.23 17.53 4.96
N GLU A 56 10.02 18.84 5.04
CA GLU A 56 10.60 19.72 6.06
C GLU A 56 10.23 19.30 7.49
N GLU A 57 8.96 18.92 7.68
CA GLU A 57 8.43 18.44 8.96
C GLU A 57 8.78 16.95 9.25
N GLY A 58 9.48 16.26 8.34
CA GLY A 58 9.88 14.87 8.53
C GLY A 58 8.71 13.86 8.53
N ARG A 59 7.58 14.21 7.91
CA ARG A 59 6.35 13.40 7.90
C ARG A 59 6.36 12.29 6.85
N ASN A 60 7.16 12.41 5.79
CA ASN A 60 7.22 11.45 4.70
C ASN A 60 7.72 10.07 5.14
N SER A 61 7.22 9.01 4.50
CA SER A 61 7.63 7.63 4.79
C SER A 61 9.08 7.37 4.34
N GLY A 62 9.50 8.03 3.27
CA GLY A 62 10.74 7.72 2.56
C GLY A 62 10.52 6.76 1.39
N PHE A 63 9.29 6.35 1.10
CA PHE A 63 8.96 5.55 -0.09
C PHE A 63 8.55 6.42 -1.28
N GLU A 64 8.14 7.67 -1.02
CA GLU A 64 7.74 8.61 -2.05
C GLU A 64 8.91 8.94 -2.99
N HIS A 65 8.59 9.21 -4.26
CA HIS A 65 9.54 9.74 -5.24
C HIS A 65 10.26 10.99 -4.68
N LYS A 66 11.58 11.06 -4.87
CA LYS A 66 12.44 12.04 -4.18
C LYS A 66 12.46 13.41 -4.82
N VAL A 67 12.40 13.45 -6.15
CA VAL A 67 12.37 14.71 -6.90
C VAL A 67 10.93 15.20 -6.89
N ILE A 68 10.67 16.31 -6.19
CA ILE A 68 9.31 16.86 -6.03
C ILE A 68 8.78 17.38 -7.37
N GLU A 69 9.67 17.95 -8.18
CA GLU A 69 9.38 18.51 -9.49
C GLU A 69 8.81 17.45 -10.44
N ASP A 70 9.34 16.23 -10.42
CA ASP A 70 8.83 15.10 -11.21
C ASP A 70 7.42 14.64 -10.77
N ARG A 71 6.98 15.02 -9.56
CA ARG A 71 5.64 14.67 -9.03
C ARG A 71 4.57 15.70 -9.41
N ILE A 72 4.98 16.86 -9.90
CA ILE A 72 4.13 18.03 -10.14
C ILE A 72 4.07 18.33 -11.63
N TYR A 73 5.23 18.36 -12.29
CA TYR A 73 5.42 18.76 -13.67
C TYR A 73 5.41 17.53 -14.58
N THR A 74 4.28 17.34 -15.27
CA THR A 74 3.99 16.21 -16.17
C THR A 74 4.90 16.20 -17.39
N GLU A 75 5.32 17.36 -17.89
CA GLU A 75 6.23 17.53 -19.02
C GLU A 75 7.62 16.93 -18.75
N ARG A 76 8.01 16.83 -17.48
CA ARG A 76 9.25 16.15 -17.07
C ARG A 76 9.16 14.63 -17.21
N LEU A 77 7.94 14.09 -17.24
CA LEU A 77 7.67 12.66 -17.39
C LEU A 77 7.44 12.29 -18.85
N LEU A 78 6.70 13.12 -19.58
CA LEU A 78 6.46 13.02 -21.02
C LEU A 78 6.31 14.45 -21.60
N GLU A 79 7.30 14.90 -22.37
CA GLU A 79 7.35 16.28 -22.90
C GLU A 79 6.12 16.64 -23.75
N SER A 80 5.57 15.66 -24.47
CA SER A 80 4.41 15.81 -25.33
C SER A 80 3.06 15.66 -24.62
N ALA A 81 3.03 15.55 -23.29
CA ALA A 81 1.82 15.24 -22.54
C ALA A 81 0.67 16.24 -22.78
N LYS A 82 -0.53 15.71 -22.98
CA LYS A 82 -1.78 16.45 -23.17
C LYS A 82 -2.88 15.98 -22.23
N THR A 83 -2.98 14.67 -22.04
CA THR A 83 -3.99 14.02 -21.18
C THR A 83 -3.31 13.03 -20.23
N ILE A 84 -3.86 12.88 -19.04
CA ILE A 84 -3.58 11.75 -18.15
C ILE A 84 -4.88 10.94 -18.01
N ILE A 85 -4.80 9.65 -18.31
CA ILE A 85 -5.89 8.69 -18.13
C ILE A 85 -5.65 7.99 -16.79
N SER A 86 -6.55 8.17 -15.83
CA SER A 86 -6.50 7.49 -14.53
C SER A 86 -7.39 6.28 -14.54
N ILE A 87 -6.93 5.17 -13.96
CA ILE A 87 -7.68 3.92 -13.84
C ILE A 87 -7.81 3.51 -12.38
N GLY A 88 -8.92 2.87 -12.06
CA GLY A 88 -9.21 2.24 -10.78
C GLY A 88 -9.55 0.76 -10.98
N VAL A 89 -8.85 -0.11 -10.26
CA VAL A 89 -9.13 -1.56 -10.24
C VAL A 89 -9.60 -1.94 -8.84
N ALA A 90 -10.87 -2.28 -8.72
CA ALA A 90 -11.49 -2.61 -7.43
C ALA A 90 -10.95 -3.94 -6.89
N TYR A 91 -10.77 -4.02 -5.57
CA TYR A 91 -10.36 -5.24 -4.87
C TYR A 91 -11.29 -5.53 -3.68
N PRO A 92 -11.45 -6.82 -3.29
CA PRO A 92 -12.31 -7.21 -2.18
C PRO A 92 -11.66 -6.87 -0.85
N HIS A 93 -12.45 -6.43 0.14
CA HIS A 93 -11.98 -6.23 1.51
C HIS A 93 -12.38 -7.36 2.47
N LYS A 94 -13.17 -8.33 1.99
CA LYS A 94 -13.58 -9.53 2.71
C LYS A 94 -13.08 -10.75 1.95
N LEU A 95 -12.53 -11.72 2.69
CA LEU A 95 -12.14 -12.98 2.07
C LEU A 95 -13.38 -13.73 1.56
N PRO A 96 -13.38 -14.21 0.31
CA PRO A 96 -14.45 -15.05 -0.22
C PRO A 96 -14.61 -16.35 0.57
N GLN A 97 -13.48 -16.93 1.00
CA GLN A 97 -13.41 -18.13 1.83
C GLN A 97 -12.46 -17.88 3.00
N GLN A 98 -12.87 -18.25 4.21
CA GLN A 98 -11.98 -18.19 5.37
C GLN A 98 -11.00 -19.37 5.33
N PRO A 99 -9.74 -19.18 5.77
CA PRO A 99 -8.79 -20.28 5.87
C PRO A 99 -9.27 -21.32 6.88
N GLN A 100 -8.83 -22.56 6.73
CA GLN A 100 -9.20 -23.61 7.66
C GLN A 100 -8.61 -23.35 9.04
N LYS A 101 -9.38 -23.70 10.07
CA LYS A 101 -8.93 -23.62 11.46
C LYS A 101 -7.91 -24.73 11.73
N THR A 102 -6.78 -24.35 12.31
CA THR A 102 -5.72 -25.24 12.75
C THR A 102 -5.38 -24.94 14.22
N PRO A 103 -4.44 -25.68 14.84
CA PRO A 103 -3.93 -25.32 16.17
C PRO A 103 -3.15 -23.99 16.20
N TYR A 104 -2.72 -23.48 15.04
CA TYR A 104 -1.90 -22.26 14.97
C TYR A 104 -2.75 -21.01 14.87
N LYS A 105 -2.38 -19.97 15.63
CA LYS A 105 -2.96 -18.64 15.45
C LYS A 105 -2.51 -18.03 14.12
N ARG A 106 -3.39 -17.25 13.51
CA ARG A 106 -3.16 -16.60 12.22
C ARG A 106 -2.96 -15.10 12.35
N GLY A 107 -2.06 -14.56 11.54
CA GLY A 107 -1.93 -13.13 11.27
C GLY A 107 -2.95 -12.69 10.22
N LYS A 108 -3.01 -11.39 9.96
CA LYS A 108 -3.76 -10.81 8.84
C LYS A 108 -2.81 -9.95 8.01
N ILE A 109 -2.93 -10.02 6.70
CA ILE A 109 -2.30 -9.11 5.74
C ILE A 109 -3.41 -8.24 5.14
N THR A 110 -3.16 -6.94 4.94
CA THR A 110 -4.15 -6.03 4.32
C THR A 110 -4.69 -6.59 3.00
N PRO A 111 -5.99 -6.36 2.69
CA PRO A 111 -6.57 -6.75 1.41
C PRO A 111 -5.89 -6.16 0.18
N SER A 112 -5.16 -5.04 0.31
CA SER A 112 -4.37 -4.48 -0.80
C SER A 112 -3.20 -5.36 -1.24
N SER A 113 -2.90 -6.42 -0.46
CA SER A 113 -1.86 -7.40 -0.74
C SER A 113 -2.41 -8.82 -0.85
N TRP A 114 -3.71 -8.98 -1.14
CA TRP A 114 -4.31 -10.29 -1.43
C TRP A 114 -4.26 -10.59 -2.92
N GLY A 115 -3.86 -11.82 -3.27
CA GLY A 115 -3.72 -12.25 -4.65
C GLY A 115 -2.40 -11.76 -5.28
N LEU A 116 -2.38 -11.65 -6.61
CA LEU A 116 -1.21 -11.16 -7.33
C LEU A 116 -0.95 -9.69 -6.98
N ASP A 117 0.32 -9.32 -6.82
CA ASP A 117 0.74 -7.95 -6.59
C ASP A 117 0.10 -6.98 -7.62
N TYR A 118 -0.57 -5.94 -7.11
CA TYR A 118 -1.32 -5.00 -7.92
C TYR A 118 -0.43 -4.24 -8.90
N HIS A 119 0.87 -4.11 -8.64
CA HIS A 119 1.80 -3.53 -9.61
C HIS A 119 1.78 -4.29 -10.94
N TYR A 120 1.70 -5.63 -10.89
CA TYR A 120 1.57 -6.46 -12.09
C TYR A 120 0.15 -6.40 -12.66
N VAL A 121 -0.88 -6.43 -11.80
CA VAL A 121 -2.29 -6.42 -12.25
C VAL A 121 -2.65 -5.10 -12.94
N VAL A 122 -2.34 -3.98 -12.33
CA VAL A 122 -2.60 -2.64 -12.89
C VAL A 122 -1.65 -2.39 -14.06
N GLY A 123 -0.38 -2.78 -13.96
CA GLY A 123 0.58 -2.67 -15.06
C GLY A 123 0.16 -3.43 -16.32
N GLU A 124 -0.35 -4.65 -16.19
CA GLU A 124 -0.91 -5.42 -17.32
C GLU A 124 -2.11 -4.72 -17.96
N LYS A 125 -2.99 -4.13 -17.16
CA LYS A 125 -4.14 -3.38 -17.66
C LYS A 125 -3.73 -2.11 -18.40
N LEU A 126 -2.75 -1.37 -17.87
CA LEU A 126 -2.21 -0.19 -18.54
C LEU A 126 -1.52 -0.55 -19.85
N ASP A 127 -0.75 -1.65 -19.90
CA ASP A 127 -0.11 -2.14 -21.12
C ASP A 127 -1.16 -2.52 -22.20
N ARG A 128 -2.22 -3.24 -21.81
CA ARG A 128 -3.31 -3.58 -22.74
C ARG A 128 -4.10 -2.37 -23.21
N LEU A 129 -4.35 -1.41 -22.32
CA LEU A 129 -5.00 -0.16 -22.69
C LEU A 129 -4.13 0.64 -23.67
N SER A 130 -2.82 0.75 -23.39
CA SER A 130 -1.83 1.41 -24.25
C SER A 130 -1.81 0.82 -25.65
N LYS A 131 -1.76 -0.51 -25.77
CA LYS A 131 -1.79 -1.24 -27.05
C LYS A 131 -3.11 -1.05 -27.80
N GLY A 132 -4.23 -1.09 -27.09
CA GLY A 132 -5.53 -0.80 -27.70
C GLY A 132 -5.59 0.62 -28.27
N ILE A 133 -5.05 1.61 -27.56
CA ILE A 133 -4.97 3.00 -28.04
C ILE A 133 -4.02 3.11 -29.24
N GLU A 134 -2.88 2.42 -29.24
CA GLU A 134 -1.97 2.35 -30.38
C GLU A 134 -2.68 1.83 -31.65
N GLU A 135 -3.56 0.84 -31.50
CA GLU A 135 -4.35 0.30 -32.61
C GLU A 135 -5.43 1.28 -33.13
N LEU A 136 -6.03 2.08 -32.25
CA LEU A 136 -7.02 3.11 -32.61
C LEU A 136 -6.37 4.34 -33.25
N CYS A 137 -5.10 4.61 -32.93
CA CYS A 137 -4.38 5.82 -33.33
C CYS A 137 -3.17 5.53 -34.25
N ARG A 138 -3.26 4.52 -35.15
CA ARG A 138 -2.12 4.07 -35.99
C ARG A 138 -1.45 5.15 -36.82
N ASP A 139 -2.21 6.15 -37.26
CA ASP A 139 -1.73 7.25 -38.10
C ASP A 139 -1.27 8.48 -37.29
N PHE A 140 -1.26 8.39 -35.96
CA PHE A 140 -0.83 9.45 -35.05
C PHE A 140 0.50 9.05 -34.37
N PRO A 141 1.48 9.96 -34.22
CA PRO A 141 2.74 9.68 -33.51
C PRO A 141 2.49 9.63 -31.99
N LEU A 142 1.81 8.59 -31.56
CA LEU A 142 1.37 8.37 -30.19
C LEU A 142 2.57 8.18 -29.25
N GLN A 143 2.54 8.89 -28.13
CA GLN A 143 3.48 8.72 -27.03
C GLN A 143 2.70 8.51 -25.74
N GLN A 144 3.14 7.53 -24.96
CA GLN A 144 2.45 7.11 -23.74
C GLN A 144 3.45 6.77 -22.64
N LYS A 145 3.06 6.99 -21.39
CA LYS A 145 3.85 6.60 -20.21
C LYS A 145 2.94 6.12 -19.09
N ALA A 146 3.03 4.83 -18.80
CA ALA A 146 2.26 4.16 -17.75
C ALA A 146 2.97 4.25 -16.38
N MET A 147 2.19 4.42 -15.32
CA MET A 147 2.67 4.54 -13.93
C MET A 147 1.69 3.86 -12.98
N VAL A 148 2.22 3.24 -11.93
CA VAL A 148 1.47 2.67 -10.80
C VAL A 148 2.38 2.65 -9.58
N ASP A 149 2.01 3.37 -8.51
CA ASP A 149 2.63 3.47 -7.17
C ASP A 149 4.11 3.93 -7.15
N THR A 150 4.97 3.19 -7.85
CA THR A 150 6.41 3.40 -8.01
C THR A 150 6.76 4.57 -8.94
N GLY A 151 5.74 5.17 -9.57
CA GLY A 151 5.88 6.35 -10.40
C GLY A 151 6.21 7.62 -9.60
N ALA A 152 6.51 8.70 -10.33
CA ALA A 152 6.71 10.02 -9.74
C ALA A 152 5.40 10.76 -9.40
N LEU A 153 4.34 10.62 -10.20
CA LEU A 153 3.08 11.32 -9.96
C LEU A 153 2.45 10.97 -8.61
N VAL A 154 1.53 11.81 -8.15
CA VAL A 154 0.70 11.54 -6.98
C VAL A 154 -0.60 10.89 -7.46
N ASP A 155 -0.62 9.55 -7.57
CA ASP A 155 -1.73 8.75 -8.11
C ASP A 155 -3.09 9.19 -7.54
N THR A 156 -3.15 9.48 -6.23
CA THR A 156 -4.38 9.93 -5.56
C THR A 156 -4.88 11.29 -6.04
N ALA A 157 -3.98 12.22 -6.35
CA ALA A 157 -4.32 13.54 -6.87
C ALA A 157 -4.73 13.48 -8.35
N VAL A 158 -4.06 12.63 -9.14
CA VAL A 158 -4.44 12.38 -10.54
C VAL A 158 -5.85 11.80 -10.59
N ALA A 159 -6.12 10.76 -9.81
CA ALA A 159 -7.42 10.11 -9.73
C ALA A 159 -8.54 11.06 -9.25
N GLN A 160 -8.24 11.98 -8.33
CA GLN A 160 -9.19 13.03 -7.93
C GLN A 160 -9.52 13.96 -9.10
N ARG A 161 -8.50 14.48 -9.79
CA ARG A 161 -8.68 15.42 -10.91
C ARG A 161 -9.42 14.78 -12.08
N ALA A 162 -9.16 13.49 -12.31
CA ALA A 162 -9.81 12.67 -13.35
C ALA A 162 -11.23 12.18 -12.99
N GLY A 163 -11.75 12.48 -11.80
CA GLY A 163 -13.11 12.10 -11.41
C GLY A 163 -13.30 10.62 -11.01
N ILE A 164 -12.22 9.88 -10.70
CA ILE A 164 -12.31 8.51 -10.16
C ILE A 164 -13.02 8.50 -8.80
N GLY A 165 -12.73 9.52 -7.97
CA GLY A 165 -13.30 9.69 -6.64
C GLY A 165 -12.82 10.99 -6.03
N PHE A 166 -13.13 11.21 -4.75
CA PHE A 166 -12.58 12.33 -3.98
C PHE A 166 -11.52 11.83 -2.99
N ILE A 167 -10.60 12.71 -2.57
CA ILE A 167 -9.65 12.38 -1.50
C ILE A 167 -10.33 12.56 -0.15
N GLY A 168 -10.47 11.48 0.62
CA GLY A 168 -11.03 11.52 1.96
C GLY A 168 -10.07 12.14 2.99
N LYS A 169 -10.58 12.49 4.18
CA LYS A 169 -9.74 12.94 5.31
C LYS A 169 -8.72 11.88 5.77
N ASN A 170 -8.84 10.64 5.29
CA ASN A 170 -7.87 9.55 5.48
C ASN A 170 -6.76 9.49 4.40
N GLY A 171 -6.76 10.40 3.43
CA GLY A 171 -5.75 10.50 2.36
C GLY A 171 -5.98 9.55 1.17
N LEU A 172 -7.07 8.76 1.17
CA LEU A 172 -7.38 7.80 0.11
C LEU A 172 -8.40 8.35 -0.89
N VAL A 173 -8.36 7.87 -2.13
CA VAL A 173 -9.39 8.13 -3.13
C VAL A 173 -10.62 7.25 -2.85
N ILE A 174 -11.80 7.87 -2.84
CA ILE A 174 -13.06 7.21 -2.49
C ILE A 174 -14.07 7.42 -3.63
N SER A 175 -14.56 6.31 -4.19
CA SER A 175 -15.67 6.28 -5.14
C SER A 175 -16.98 5.84 -4.46
N LYS A 176 -18.13 6.21 -5.03
CA LYS A 176 -19.43 5.69 -4.59
C LYS A 176 -19.59 4.20 -4.88
N GLU A 177 -19.05 3.75 -6.01
CA GLU A 177 -19.28 2.41 -6.56
C GLU A 177 -18.41 1.33 -5.90
N TYR A 178 -17.15 1.67 -5.58
CA TYR A 178 -16.15 0.71 -5.11
C TYR A 178 -15.55 1.09 -3.76
N GLY A 179 -16.05 2.17 -3.15
CA GLY A 179 -15.49 2.75 -1.93
C GLY A 179 -14.04 3.21 -2.15
N SER A 180 -13.22 3.03 -1.12
CA SER A 180 -11.76 3.25 -1.20
C SER A 180 -10.96 1.99 -1.57
N TYR A 181 -11.64 0.89 -1.89
CA TYR A 181 -10.98 -0.40 -2.15
C TYR A 181 -10.63 -0.53 -3.65
N MET A 182 -9.75 0.36 -4.11
CA MET A 182 -9.27 0.39 -5.49
C MET A 182 -7.74 0.54 -5.52
N PHE A 183 -7.08 -0.19 -6.41
CA PHE A 183 -5.74 0.14 -6.88
C PHE A 183 -5.84 1.25 -7.94
N LEU A 184 -4.86 2.14 -7.96
CA LEU A 184 -4.79 3.26 -8.91
C LEU A 184 -3.64 3.04 -9.90
N GLY A 185 -3.75 3.64 -11.07
CA GLY A 185 -2.69 3.72 -12.06
C GLY A 185 -3.01 4.77 -13.11
N GLU A 186 -1.99 5.23 -13.80
CA GLU A 186 -2.07 6.37 -14.71
C GLU A 186 -1.37 6.07 -16.04
N LEU A 187 -1.95 6.57 -17.12
CA LEU A 187 -1.37 6.57 -18.46
C LEU A 187 -1.30 8.02 -18.95
N ILE A 188 -0.12 8.61 -18.94
CA ILE A 188 0.13 9.93 -19.54
C ILE A 188 0.22 9.75 -21.05
N THR A 189 -0.44 10.61 -21.83
CA THR A 189 -0.45 10.52 -23.29
C THR A 189 -0.44 11.91 -23.95
N ASN A 190 0.07 11.98 -25.17
CA ASN A 190 0.00 13.17 -26.03
C ASN A 190 -1.33 13.32 -26.80
N LEU A 191 -2.32 12.47 -26.53
CA LEU A 191 -3.67 12.63 -27.08
C LEU A 191 -4.41 13.79 -26.41
N GLU A 192 -5.12 14.58 -27.21
CA GLU A 192 -6.04 15.61 -26.73
C GLU A 192 -7.43 15.00 -26.51
N ILE A 193 -7.78 14.75 -25.24
CA ILE A 193 -9.04 14.14 -24.83
C ILE A 193 -9.72 15.06 -23.84
N GLU A 194 -11.02 15.30 -24.04
CA GLU A 194 -11.84 16.08 -23.12
C GLU A 194 -11.75 15.55 -21.68
N PRO A 195 -11.38 16.38 -20.68
CA PRO A 195 -11.26 15.92 -19.30
C PRO A 195 -12.62 15.59 -18.68
N ASP A 196 -12.65 14.61 -17.79
CA ASP A 196 -13.77 14.38 -16.88
C ASP A 196 -13.72 15.39 -15.72
N LYS A 197 -14.84 15.53 -14.99
CA LYS A 197 -14.96 16.47 -13.87
C LYS A 197 -14.71 15.75 -12.53
N PRO A 198 -14.12 16.43 -11.54
CA PRO A 198 -14.13 15.95 -10.15
C PRO A 198 -15.56 15.66 -9.67
N VAL A 199 -15.67 14.72 -8.73
CA VAL A 199 -16.96 14.27 -8.20
C VAL A 199 -17.62 15.30 -7.28
N ASP A 200 -18.94 15.20 -7.10
CA ASP A 200 -19.78 16.16 -6.36
C ASP A 200 -20.06 15.76 -4.90
N TYR A 201 -19.29 14.82 -4.35
CA TYR A 201 -19.47 14.29 -2.99
C TYR A 201 -18.14 14.22 -2.24
N ASP A 202 -18.19 14.36 -0.92
CA ASP A 202 -17.01 14.42 -0.06
C ASP A 202 -17.25 13.82 1.35
N CYS A 203 -16.37 14.15 2.30
CA CYS A 203 -16.50 13.71 3.69
C CYS A 203 -17.57 14.46 4.51
N GLY A 204 -17.99 15.66 4.10
CA GLY A 204 -18.68 16.63 4.95
C GLY A 204 -18.02 16.75 6.33
N ASP A 205 -18.84 16.76 7.38
CA ASP A 205 -18.38 16.84 8.78
C ASP A 205 -17.89 15.51 9.36
N CYS A 206 -17.83 14.44 8.57
CA CYS A 206 -17.38 13.13 9.06
C CYS A 206 -15.93 13.20 9.57
N ARG A 207 -15.67 12.55 10.72
CA ARG A 207 -14.34 12.44 11.36
C ARG A 207 -13.92 11.02 11.73
N ARG A 208 -14.72 10.01 11.36
CA ARG A 208 -14.57 8.61 11.82
C ARG A 208 -13.16 8.04 11.65
N CYS A 209 -12.50 8.32 10.53
CA CYS A 209 -11.14 7.83 10.27
C CYS A 209 -10.09 8.48 11.17
N LEU A 210 -10.26 9.77 11.49
CA LEU A 210 -9.37 10.51 12.38
C LEU A 210 -9.47 9.96 13.80
N ASP A 211 -10.70 9.73 14.26
CA ASP A 211 -10.98 9.23 15.61
C ASP A 211 -10.60 7.74 15.77
N ALA A 212 -10.71 6.95 14.70
CA ALA A 212 -10.38 5.52 14.72
C ALA A 212 -8.88 5.23 14.55
N CYS A 213 -8.08 6.17 14.03
CA CYS A 213 -6.67 5.94 13.76
C CYS A 213 -5.90 5.69 15.08
N PRO A 214 -5.31 4.50 15.29
CA PRO A 214 -4.74 4.13 16.60
C PRO A 214 -3.47 4.92 16.96
N THR A 215 -2.87 5.61 16.00
CA THR A 215 -1.65 6.42 16.18
C THR A 215 -1.90 7.91 15.96
N SER A 216 -3.13 8.29 15.65
CA SER A 216 -3.53 9.66 15.28
C SER A 216 -2.62 10.26 14.20
N CYS A 217 -2.24 9.45 13.21
CA CYS A 217 -1.33 9.90 12.15
C CYS A 217 -2.01 10.75 11.07
N LEU A 218 -3.34 10.71 10.98
CA LEU A 218 -4.13 11.49 10.04
C LEU A 218 -4.36 12.90 10.61
N ILE A 219 -4.05 13.94 9.83
CA ILE A 219 -4.05 15.33 10.31
C ILE A 219 -5.45 15.97 10.21
N GLY A 220 -6.24 15.56 9.21
CA GLY A 220 -7.65 15.94 9.09
C GLY A 220 -8.03 16.66 7.80
N ASP A 221 -7.05 17.10 7.03
CA ASP A 221 -7.16 17.74 5.72
C ASP A 221 -6.83 16.78 4.55
N GLY A 222 -6.76 15.48 4.82
CA GLY A 222 -6.30 14.45 3.88
C GLY A 222 -4.78 14.22 3.93
N SER A 223 -4.01 15.05 4.66
CA SER A 223 -2.58 14.82 4.90
C SER A 223 -2.33 13.94 6.14
N MET A 224 -1.09 13.47 6.28
CA MET A 224 -0.71 12.56 7.35
C MET A 224 0.76 12.70 7.79
N ASN A 225 1.04 12.25 9.01
CA ASN A 225 2.39 11.85 9.42
C ASN A 225 2.61 10.37 9.10
N ALA A 226 3.21 10.07 7.94
CA ALA A 226 3.38 8.71 7.45
C ALA A 226 4.28 7.86 8.37
N LYS A 227 5.27 8.47 9.05
CA LYS A 227 6.11 7.78 10.02
C LYS A 227 5.32 7.14 11.17
N ARG A 228 4.15 7.68 11.51
CA ARG A 228 3.28 7.11 12.56
C ARG A 228 2.21 6.16 12.02
N CYS A 229 2.08 6.00 10.71
CA CYS A 229 1.09 5.10 10.12
C CYS A 229 1.46 3.65 10.39
N LEU A 230 0.51 2.83 10.86
CA LEU A 230 0.77 1.40 11.06
C LEU A 230 1.06 0.66 9.73
N SER A 231 0.53 1.14 8.61
CA SER A 231 0.89 0.62 7.29
C SER A 231 2.38 0.84 6.98
N PHE A 232 2.94 2.00 7.36
CA PHE A 232 4.37 2.26 7.27
C PHE A 232 5.16 1.43 8.31
N GLN A 233 4.74 1.42 9.57
CA GLN A 233 5.45 0.72 10.66
C GLN A 233 5.59 -0.78 10.40
N THR A 234 4.60 -1.42 9.77
CA THR A 234 4.71 -2.83 9.39
C THR A 234 5.72 -3.07 8.25
N GLN A 235 6.06 -2.05 7.47
CA GLN A 235 7.00 -2.10 6.34
C GLN A 235 8.39 -1.56 6.67
N ASP A 236 8.51 -0.71 7.69
CA ASP A 236 9.78 -0.14 8.09
C ASP A 236 10.75 -1.24 8.53
N LYS A 237 12.04 -1.01 8.30
CA LYS A 237 13.11 -1.95 8.70
C LYS A 237 13.57 -1.63 10.11
N GLY A 238 14.28 -2.57 10.74
CA GLY A 238 14.78 -2.39 12.11
C GLY A 238 13.74 -2.67 13.19
N MET A 239 13.95 -2.13 14.39
CA MET A 239 13.07 -2.32 15.53
C MET A 239 11.82 -1.45 15.42
N MET A 240 10.65 -2.06 15.59
CA MET A 240 9.40 -1.31 15.74
C MET A 240 9.37 -0.68 17.13
N ASP A 241 9.09 0.62 17.19
CA ASP A 241 8.95 1.34 18.45
C ASP A 241 7.83 0.72 19.32
N ILE A 242 8.04 0.73 20.64
CA ILE A 242 7.11 0.15 21.63
C ILE A 242 5.69 0.70 21.50
N GLU A 243 5.54 1.96 21.08
CA GLU A 243 4.24 2.63 20.89
C GLU A 243 3.36 1.86 19.88
N PHE A 244 3.95 1.27 18.85
CA PHE A 244 3.22 0.66 17.73
C PHE A 244 2.99 -0.84 17.91
N ARG A 245 3.83 -1.53 18.69
CA ARG A 245 3.81 -3.01 18.79
C ARG A 245 2.42 -3.55 19.17
N LYS A 246 1.77 -2.97 20.18
CA LYS A 246 0.40 -3.38 20.59
C LYS A 246 -0.66 -2.96 19.58
N LYS A 247 -0.43 -1.85 18.86
CA LYS A 247 -1.42 -1.23 17.96
C LYS A 247 -1.58 -2.00 16.65
N ILE A 248 -0.57 -2.74 16.19
CA ILE A 248 -0.71 -3.59 14.99
C ILE A 248 -1.62 -4.82 15.23
N LYS A 249 -1.93 -5.16 16.50
CA LYS A 249 -2.71 -6.35 16.88
C LYS A 249 -2.13 -7.60 16.22
N THR A 250 -2.86 -8.21 15.29
CA THR A 250 -2.42 -9.37 14.49
C THR A 250 -2.27 -9.05 13.01
N VAL A 251 -2.32 -7.77 12.62
CA VAL A 251 -2.11 -7.33 11.24
C VAL A 251 -0.60 -7.21 11.01
N ILE A 252 -0.02 -8.12 10.24
CA ILE A 252 1.43 -8.24 10.06
C ILE A 252 1.95 -7.49 8.84
N TYR A 253 1.06 -6.96 7.99
CA TYR A 253 1.40 -6.09 6.86
C TYR A 253 0.22 -5.17 6.53
N GLY A 254 0.48 -3.87 6.42
CA GLY A 254 -0.52 -2.85 6.12
C GLY A 254 -1.40 -2.47 7.32
N CYS A 255 -2.40 -1.62 7.08
CA CYS A 255 -3.43 -1.24 8.06
C CYS A 255 -4.64 -0.65 7.34
N ASP A 256 -5.83 -1.20 7.61
CA ASP A 256 -7.08 -0.81 6.92
C ASP A 256 -8.07 -0.07 7.83
N ILE A 257 -7.69 0.29 9.06
CA ILE A 257 -8.61 0.82 10.07
C ILE A 257 -9.33 2.09 9.58
N CYS A 258 -8.60 3.00 8.91
CA CYS A 258 -9.16 4.24 8.38
C CYS A 258 -10.09 4.02 7.18
N GLN A 259 -10.02 2.85 6.52
CA GLN A 259 -10.96 2.44 5.48
C GLN A 259 -12.16 1.71 6.09
N ILE A 260 -11.95 0.77 7.01
CA ILE A 260 -13.00 -0.04 7.64
C ILE A 260 -14.06 0.83 8.31
N CYS A 261 -13.67 1.94 8.95
CA CYS A 261 -14.60 2.85 9.61
C CYS A 261 -15.27 3.87 8.66
N CYS A 262 -14.85 3.95 7.40
CA CYS A 262 -15.35 4.92 6.43
C CYS A 262 -16.79 4.59 5.99
N PRO A 263 -17.74 5.54 6.03
CA PRO A 263 -19.12 5.30 5.60
C PRO A 263 -19.25 4.81 4.15
N TYR A 264 -18.40 5.31 3.24
CA TYR A 264 -18.42 4.94 1.83
C TYR A 264 -18.02 3.48 1.56
N ASN A 265 -17.38 2.81 2.52
CA ASN A 265 -17.03 1.39 2.39
C ASN A 265 -18.13 0.46 2.91
N LYS A 266 -19.19 1.02 3.52
CA LYS A 266 -20.31 0.21 4.03
C LYS A 266 -21.08 -0.42 2.87
N GLY A 267 -21.13 -1.75 2.86
CA GLY A 267 -21.90 -2.51 1.86
C GLY A 267 -21.16 -2.78 0.55
N ILE A 268 -19.94 -2.27 0.38
CA ILE A 268 -19.12 -2.55 -0.81
C ILE A 268 -18.67 -4.01 -0.80
N ASN A 269 -18.88 -4.71 -1.91
CA ASN A 269 -18.45 -6.10 -2.10
C ASN A 269 -17.87 -6.27 -3.50
N ASN A 270 -16.62 -5.83 -3.67
CA ASN A 270 -15.91 -5.90 -4.93
C ASN A 270 -15.52 -7.35 -5.25
N SER A 271 -15.47 -7.69 -6.54
CA SER A 271 -14.92 -8.95 -7.00
C SER A 271 -13.39 -8.98 -6.85
N PRO A 272 -12.77 -10.16 -6.64
CA PRO A 272 -11.32 -10.33 -6.72
C PRO A 272 -10.78 -9.91 -8.09
N ALA A 273 -9.70 -9.11 -8.10
CA ALA A 273 -8.97 -8.79 -9.33
C ALA A 273 -8.14 -9.99 -9.83
N THR A 274 -7.70 -10.84 -8.91
CA THR A 274 -7.03 -12.12 -9.16
C THR A 274 -7.48 -13.15 -8.13
N GLU A 275 -7.08 -14.41 -8.31
CA GLU A 275 -7.29 -15.46 -7.31
C GLU A 275 -6.66 -15.08 -5.96
N ILE A 276 -7.35 -15.40 -4.87
CA ILE A 276 -6.92 -15.10 -3.50
C ILE A 276 -6.77 -16.41 -2.74
N ASP A 277 -5.55 -16.73 -2.35
CA ASP A 277 -5.28 -17.80 -1.39
C ASP A 277 -5.51 -17.29 0.05
N PRO A 278 -6.53 -17.80 0.78
CA PRO A 278 -6.77 -17.39 2.16
C PRO A 278 -5.63 -17.75 3.12
N GLU A 279 -4.79 -18.74 2.79
CA GLU A 279 -3.61 -19.12 3.57
C GLU A 279 -2.48 -18.09 3.45
N LEU A 280 -2.42 -17.32 2.36
CA LEU A 280 -1.51 -16.18 2.23
C LEU A 280 -2.07 -14.92 2.88
N ALA A 281 -3.37 -14.67 2.71
CA ALA A 281 -4.04 -13.51 3.28
C ALA A 281 -4.08 -13.52 4.82
N GLN A 282 -4.17 -14.72 5.41
CA GLN A 282 -4.20 -14.93 6.86
C GLN A 282 -3.26 -16.06 7.27
N PRO A 283 -1.94 -15.84 7.24
CA PRO A 283 -0.96 -16.91 7.43
C PRO A 283 -0.86 -17.37 8.88
N GLU A 284 -0.59 -18.66 9.08
CA GLU A 284 -0.27 -19.22 10.39
C GLU A 284 1.06 -18.67 10.91
N LEU A 285 1.04 -18.06 12.10
CA LEU A 285 2.16 -17.26 12.59
C LEU A 285 3.40 -18.10 12.92
N ILE A 286 3.26 -19.19 13.69
CA ILE A 286 4.40 -20.04 14.07
C ILE A 286 5.05 -20.72 12.86
N PRO A 287 4.29 -21.36 11.93
CA PRO A 287 4.85 -21.89 10.69
C PRO A 287 5.58 -20.82 9.86
N PHE A 288 5.03 -19.60 9.79
CA PHE A 288 5.64 -18.49 9.06
C PHE A 288 7.03 -18.09 9.59
N LEU A 289 7.26 -18.19 10.90
CA LEU A 289 8.57 -17.93 11.52
C LEU A 289 9.66 -18.92 11.11
N SER A 290 9.28 -20.09 10.56
CA SER A 290 10.22 -21.13 10.11
C SER A 290 10.56 -21.04 8.61
N LEU A 291 10.02 -20.05 7.89
CA LEU A 291 10.30 -19.88 6.47
C LEU A 291 11.76 -19.46 6.21
N SER A 292 12.42 -20.21 5.33
CA SER A 292 13.66 -19.79 4.67
C SER A 292 13.37 -18.76 3.58
N ASN A 293 14.40 -18.09 3.07
CA ASN A 293 14.25 -17.16 1.94
C ASN A 293 13.64 -17.84 0.70
N GLY A 294 14.08 -19.06 0.38
CA GLY A 294 13.56 -19.83 -0.75
C GLY A 294 12.07 -20.16 -0.61
N LYS A 295 11.67 -20.74 0.53
CA LYS A 295 10.27 -21.08 0.81
C LYS A 295 9.38 -19.85 0.91
N PHE A 296 9.90 -18.74 1.44
CA PHE A 296 9.16 -17.47 1.47
C PHE A 296 8.92 -16.94 0.05
N LYS A 297 9.95 -16.92 -0.81
CA LYS A 297 9.82 -16.46 -2.19
C LYS A 297 8.84 -17.33 -2.98
N GLU A 298 8.94 -18.65 -2.82
CA GLU A 298 8.03 -19.61 -3.47
C GLU A 298 6.57 -19.38 -3.08
N LYS A 299 6.29 -19.21 -1.76
CA LYS A 299 4.92 -19.13 -1.26
C LYS A 299 4.31 -17.72 -1.26
N PHE A 300 5.09 -16.70 -0.90
CA PHE A 300 4.63 -15.32 -0.72
C PHE A 300 5.20 -14.35 -1.76
N GLY A 301 6.14 -14.76 -2.61
CA GLY A 301 6.84 -13.83 -3.52
C GLY A 301 5.96 -13.14 -4.57
N MET A 302 4.71 -13.60 -4.74
CA MET A 302 3.77 -13.02 -5.70
C MET A 302 2.87 -11.92 -5.12
N ILE A 303 2.81 -11.75 -3.80
CA ILE A 303 1.97 -10.72 -3.16
C ILE A 303 2.76 -9.41 -3.02
N ALA A 304 2.07 -8.26 -3.08
CA ALA A 304 2.68 -6.94 -2.91
C ALA A 304 3.49 -6.84 -1.60
N GLY A 305 2.97 -7.41 -0.52
CA GLY A 305 3.60 -7.38 0.81
C GLY A 305 4.92 -8.14 0.93
N SER A 306 5.37 -8.80 -0.14
CA SER A 306 6.66 -9.49 -0.18
C SER A 306 7.84 -8.61 -0.59
N TRP A 307 7.61 -7.37 -1.02
CA TRP A 307 8.63 -6.49 -1.63
C TRP A 307 9.87 -6.21 -0.76
N ARG A 308 9.76 -6.27 0.58
CA ARG A 308 10.89 -6.14 1.52
C ARG A 308 11.42 -7.46 2.08
N GLY A 309 10.93 -8.58 1.55
CA GLY A 309 11.26 -9.91 2.01
C GLY A 309 10.66 -10.26 3.38
N LYS A 310 10.99 -11.46 3.85
CA LYS A 310 10.35 -12.07 5.03
C LYS A 310 10.66 -11.39 6.36
N ASN A 311 11.77 -10.66 6.48
CA ASN A 311 12.28 -10.25 7.79
C ASN A 311 11.34 -9.29 8.51
N ILE A 312 10.77 -8.30 7.81
CA ILE A 312 9.79 -7.38 8.40
C ILE A 312 8.50 -8.12 8.80
N LEU A 313 8.05 -9.07 7.98
CA LEU A 313 6.84 -9.85 8.23
C LEU A 313 7.04 -10.82 9.42
N GLN A 314 8.21 -11.44 9.54
CA GLN A 314 8.55 -12.33 10.66
C GLN A 314 8.66 -11.56 11.97
N ARG A 315 9.26 -10.36 11.95
CA ARG A 315 9.23 -9.45 13.12
C ARG A 315 7.78 -9.15 13.52
N ASN A 316 6.94 -8.78 12.57
CA ASN A 316 5.54 -8.45 12.85
C ASN A 316 4.74 -9.69 13.31
N ALA A 317 5.08 -10.89 12.83
CA ALA A 317 4.48 -12.14 13.29
C ALA A 317 4.85 -12.48 14.74
N ILE A 318 6.10 -12.23 15.17
CA ILE A 318 6.50 -12.32 16.59
C ILE A 318 5.65 -11.34 17.42
N ILE A 319 5.47 -10.11 16.95
CA ILE A 319 4.65 -9.11 17.64
C ILE A 319 3.18 -9.55 17.73
N ALA A 320 2.63 -10.10 16.65
CA ALA A 320 1.27 -10.62 16.63
C ALA A 320 1.05 -11.78 17.60
N LEU A 321 2.03 -12.69 17.74
CA LEU A 321 1.98 -13.77 18.74
C LEU A 321 1.96 -13.23 20.16
N ALA A 322 2.75 -12.18 20.43
CA ALA A 322 2.77 -11.49 21.72
C ALA A 322 1.41 -10.83 22.03
N ASN A 323 0.86 -10.08 21.07
CA ASN A 323 -0.44 -9.43 21.18
C ASN A 323 -1.59 -10.43 21.35
N ALA A 324 -1.45 -11.63 20.80
CA ALA A 324 -2.42 -12.71 20.97
C ALA A 324 -2.20 -13.50 22.28
N HIS A 325 -1.19 -13.17 23.09
CA HIS A 325 -0.74 -13.91 24.27
C HIS A 325 -0.60 -15.42 24.00
N ASP A 326 0.04 -15.78 22.89
CA ASP A 326 0.12 -17.16 22.44
C ASP A 326 1.18 -17.99 23.17
N LYS A 327 0.77 -18.72 24.20
CA LYS A 327 1.67 -19.55 25.01
C LYS A 327 2.35 -20.66 24.20
N THR A 328 1.74 -21.13 23.11
CA THR A 328 2.36 -22.17 22.26
C THR A 328 3.57 -21.64 21.48
N ALA A 329 3.76 -20.32 21.41
CA ALA A 329 4.91 -19.71 20.75
C ALA A 329 6.18 -19.68 21.61
N VAL A 330 6.09 -19.89 22.92
CA VAL A 330 7.22 -19.71 23.86
C VAL A 330 8.46 -20.49 23.42
N VAL A 331 8.30 -21.77 23.07
CA VAL A 331 9.42 -22.62 22.60
C VAL A 331 10.04 -22.04 21.33
N LYS A 332 9.22 -21.58 20.37
CA LYS A 332 9.71 -21.00 19.12
C LYS A 332 10.45 -19.68 19.35
N LEU A 333 10.00 -18.86 20.30
CA LEU A 333 10.66 -17.60 20.65
C LEU A 333 12.01 -17.86 21.32
N ILE A 334 12.10 -18.83 22.23
CA ILE A 334 13.37 -19.27 22.83
C ILE A 334 14.33 -19.77 21.74
N GLU A 335 13.86 -20.57 20.78
CA GLU A 335 14.69 -21.02 19.64
C GLU A 335 15.24 -19.86 18.81
N ILE A 336 14.42 -18.81 18.57
CA ILE A 336 14.87 -17.61 17.84
C ILE A 336 15.96 -16.88 18.62
N ILE A 337 15.78 -16.73 19.94
CA ILE A 337 16.72 -16.04 20.81
C ILE A 337 18.05 -16.79 20.90
N ASP A 338 18.00 -18.11 21.11
CA ASP A 338 19.19 -18.96 21.25
C ASP A 338 20.02 -19.00 19.96
N LYS A 339 19.37 -19.17 18.80
CA LYS A 339 20.06 -19.18 17.51
C LYS A 339 20.64 -17.81 17.14
N ASN A 340 19.99 -16.73 17.55
CA ASN A 340 20.42 -15.34 17.35
C ASN A 340 20.89 -14.99 15.91
N ASN A 341 20.27 -15.58 14.89
CA ASN A 341 20.67 -15.36 13.49
C ASN A 341 20.21 -14.00 12.92
N ASN A 342 19.26 -13.34 13.58
CA ASN A 342 18.75 -12.03 13.20
C ASN A 342 18.50 -11.19 14.46
N PRO A 343 19.34 -10.17 14.74
CA PRO A 343 19.25 -9.36 15.96
C PRO A 343 17.87 -8.72 16.19
N ILE A 344 17.19 -8.28 15.12
CA ILE A 344 15.86 -7.68 15.23
C ILE A 344 14.83 -8.72 15.67
N HIS A 345 14.92 -9.95 15.15
CA HIS A 345 14.04 -11.04 15.57
C HIS A 345 14.33 -11.46 17.00
N THR A 346 15.60 -11.53 17.39
CA THR A 346 16.04 -11.81 18.76
C THR A 346 15.48 -10.78 19.76
N ALA A 347 15.75 -9.48 19.55
CA ALA A 347 15.26 -8.41 20.39
C ALA A 347 13.73 -8.42 20.50
N THR A 348 13.04 -8.58 19.36
CA THR A 348 11.57 -8.64 19.32
C THR A 348 11.04 -9.89 20.04
N ALA A 349 11.73 -11.03 19.96
CA ALA A 349 11.35 -12.26 20.65
C ALA A 349 11.53 -12.17 22.17
N ILE A 350 12.61 -11.51 22.64
CA ILE A 350 12.81 -11.21 24.06
C ILE A 350 11.64 -10.38 24.61
N TRP A 351 11.28 -9.31 23.91
CA TRP A 351 10.11 -8.50 24.23
C TRP A 351 8.82 -9.35 24.26
N ALA A 352 8.61 -10.17 23.23
CA ALA A 352 7.41 -10.99 23.10
C ALA A 352 7.26 -12.02 24.24
N LEU A 353 8.36 -12.63 24.68
CA LEU A 353 8.36 -13.50 25.87
C LEU A 353 7.87 -12.75 27.10
N GLY A 354 8.32 -11.52 27.30
CA GLY A 354 7.83 -10.64 28.38
C GLY A 354 6.33 -10.41 28.37
N GLU A 355 5.72 -10.30 27.19
CA GLU A 355 4.28 -10.06 27.05
C GLU A 355 3.44 -11.35 27.15
N ILE A 356 4.01 -12.50 26.78
CA ILE A 356 3.32 -13.80 26.83
C ILE A 356 3.43 -14.45 28.22
N VAL A 357 4.64 -14.43 28.80
CA VAL A 357 4.97 -15.10 30.06
C VAL A 357 4.81 -14.11 31.22
N LYS A 358 3.65 -14.18 31.89
CA LYS A 358 3.36 -13.31 33.04
C LYS A 358 4.17 -13.68 34.30
N LYS A 359 4.47 -14.97 34.47
CA LYS A 359 5.25 -15.52 35.58
C LYS A 359 6.22 -16.55 34.98
N PRO A 360 7.51 -16.21 34.83
CA PRO A 360 8.49 -17.17 34.31
C PRO A 360 8.73 -18.29 35.33
N ASN A 361 9.01 -19.50 34.85
CA ASN A 361 9.52 -20.58 35.68
C ASN A 361 11.05 -20.49 35.78
N ASP A 362 11.66 -21.29 36.66
CA ASP A 362 13.10 -21.27 36.90
C ASP A 362 13.92 -21.56 35.64
N GLU A 363 13.41 -22.41 34.73
CA GLU A 363 14.07 -22.73 33.46
C GLU A 363 14.17 -21.51 32.54
N ILE A 364 13.08 -20.75 32.39
CA ILE A 364 13.08 -19.52 31.58
C ILE A 364 13.96 -18.47 32.24
N LEU A 365 13.90 -18.31 33.56
CA LEU A 365 14.77 -17.37 34.28
C LEU A 365 16.24 -17.72 34.07
N ALA A 366 16.62 -18.99 34.28
CA ALA A 366 17.98 -19.46 34.05
C ALA A 366 18.43 -19.21 32.60
N PHE A 367 17.60 -19.57 31.61
CA PHE A 367 17.89 -19.30 30.19
C PHE A 367 18.16 -17.81 29.95
N MET A 368 17.27 -16.93 30.41
CA MET A 368 17.38 -15.49 30.20
C MET A 368 18.57 -14.86 30.95
N SER A 369 18.93 -15.36 32.14
CA SER A 369 20.09 -14.91 32.91
C SER A 369 21.41 -15.17 32.18
N HIS A 370 21.50 -16.29 31.46
CA HIS A 370 22.71 -16.70 30.75
C HIS A 370 22.85 -16.11 29.35
N LEU A 371 21.86 -15.35 28.86
CA LEU A 371 21.94 -14.71 27.55
C LEU A 371 23.08 -13.69 27.50
N THR A 372 23.98 -13.88 26.54
CA THR A 372 25.04 -12.92 26.21
C THR A 372 24.78 -12.34 24.83
N LEU A 373 24.19 -11.15 24.78
CA LEU A 373 23.75 -10.49 23.55
C LEU A 373 24.74 -9.39 23.16
N LYS A 374 25.14 -9.36 21.89
CA LYS A 374 26.13 -8.38 21.39
C LYS A 374 25.48 -7.09 20.90
N ASP A 375 24.32 -7.18 20.27
CA ASP A 375 23.62 -6.02 19.71
C ASP A 375 22.94 -5.20 20.82
N GLU A 376 22.79 -3.91 20.56
CA GLU A 376 22.25 -2.94 21.53
C GLU A 376 20.76 -3.14 21.78
N ASP A 377 19.97 -3.39 20.74
CA ASP A 377 18.52 -3.54 20.85
C ASP A 377 18.14 -4.76 21.69
N SER A 378 18.77 -5.92 21.44
CA SER A 378 18.49 -7.12 22.24
C SER A 378 18.92 -6.96 23.70
N ARG A 379 20.01 -6.24 23.98
CA ARG A 379 20.42 -5.92 25.36
C ARG A 379 19.39 -5.02 26.06
N LYS A 380 18.91 -3.97 25.39
CA LYS A 380 17.86 -3.08 25.92
C LYS A 380 16.58 -3.85 26.25
N GLU A 381 16.12 -4.71 25.33
CA GLU A 381 14.93 -5.52 25.58
C GLU A 381 15.15 -6.51 26.74
N LEU A 382 16.33 -7.13 26.85
CA LEU A 382 16.66 -8.02 27.96
C LEU A 382 16.69 -7.28 29.31
N GLU A 383 17.25 -6.08 29.36
CA GLU A 383 17.26 -5.24 30.57
C GLU A 383 15.84 -4.89 31.05
N LEU A 384 14.93 -4.57 30.12
CA LEU A 384 13.52 -4.35 30.45
C LEU A 384 12.86 -5.60 31.03
N ILE A 385 13.19 -6.78 30.50
CA ILE A 385 12.69 -8.06 31.00
C ILE A 385 13.28 -8.40 32.38
N ARG A 386 14.58 -8.16 32.61
CA ARG A 386 15.22 -8.33 33.93
C ARG A 386 14.54 -7.48 34.99
N HIS A 387 14.26 -6.21 34.67
CA HIS A 387 13.51 -5.34 35.57
C HIS A 387 12.09 -5.86 35.83
N LYS A 388 11.40 -6.33 34.77
CA LYS A 388 10.02 -6.84 34.86
C LYS A 388 9.89 -8.12 35.68
N TRP A 389 10.86 -9.03 35.59
CA TRP A 389 10.83 -10.36 36.22
C TRP A 389 11.74 -10.49 37.44
N GLN A 390 12.56 -9.48 37.75
CA GLN A 390 13.44 -9.40 38.91
C GLN A 390 14.48 -10.54 38.99
N PHE A 391 15.31 -10.69 37.96
CA PHE A 391 16.40 -11.69 37.89
C PHE A 391 17.73 -11.13 37.37
#